data_AF-A0A0F9CB65-F1
#
_entry.id   AF-A0A0F9CB65-F1
#
_cell.length_a   1.000
_cell.length_b   1.000
_cell.length_c   1.000
_cell.angle_alpha   90.00
_cell.angle_beta   90.00
_cell.angle_gamma   90.00
#
_symmetry.space_group_name_H-M   'P 1'
#
loop_
_entity.id
_entity.type
_entity.pdbx_description
1 polymer ?
#
loop_
_entity_poly.entity_id
_entity_poly.type
_entity_poly.pdbx_seq_one_letter_code
_entity_poly.pdbx_strand_id
1 'polypeptide(L)' 'ELLTSLHRSAERIESGQGTAGKLINDPRLYEDLVEATGQLKTTLETLQKLLEKWDAEGVNLKLK' A
#
# COMPACT_ATOMS: atom_id res chain seq x y z
N GLU A 1 18.93 -21.48 22.41
CA GLU A 1 19.40 -20.81 21.18
C GLU A 1 18.28 -20.26 20.28
N LEU A 2 17.64 -21.01 19.37
CA LEU A 2 16.68 -20.43 18.39
C LEU A 2 15.44 -19.77 19.01
N LEU A 3 14.78 -20.43 19.97
CA LEU A 3 13.63 -19.86 20.68
C LEU A 3 13.99 -18.56 21.41
N THR A 4 15.19 -18.51 22.01
CA THR A 4 15.72 -17.32 22.68
C THR A 4 15.98 -16.18 21.68
N SER A 5 16.57 -16.48 20.52
CA SER A 5 16.83 -15.49 19.47
C SER A 5 15.55 -14.94 18.85
N LEU A 6 14.51 -15.77 18.70
CA LEU A 6 13.19 -15.34 18.25
C LEU A 6 12.53 -14.43 19.29
N HIS A 7 12.58 -14.82 20.57
CA HIS A 7 12.04 -14.01 21.66
C HIS A 7 12.69 -12.62 21.70
N ARG A 8 14.03 -12.57 21.60
CA ARG A 8 14.79 -11.32 21.57
C ARG A 8 14.50 -10.45 20.34
N SER A 9 14.17 -11.08 19.21
CA SER A 9 13.79 -10.35 18.00
C SER A 9 12.38 -9.76 18.13
N ALA A 10 11.45 -10.50 18.73
CA ALA A 10 10.11 -10.02 19.06
C ALA A 10 10.16 -8.84 20.06
N GLU A 11 10.95 -8.94 21.14
CA GLU A 11 11.15 -7.84 22.10
C GLU A 11 11.72 -6.57 21.43
N ARG A 12 12.64 -6.74 20.47
CA ARG A 12 13.20 -5.60 19.71
C ARG A 12 12.16 -4.93 18.82
N ILE A 13 11.26 -5.70 18.22
CA ILE A 13 10.15 -5.17 17.42
C ILE A 13 9.17 -4.41 18.33
N GLU A 14 8.80 -5.03 19.46
CA GLU A 14 7.87 -4.45 20.43
C GLU A 14 8.41 -3.16 21.05
N SER A 15 9.71 -3.10 21.35
CA SER A 15 10.38 -1.89 21.84
C SER A 15 10.67 -0.84 20.76
N GLY A 16 10.22 -1.05 19.52
CA GLY A 16 10.39 -0.09 18.43
C GLY A 16 11.82 0.02 17.89
N GLN A 17 12.70 -0.94 18.21
CA GLN A 17 14.08 -0.94 17.76
C GLN A 17 14.24 -1.53 16.36
N GLY A 18 15.13 -0.93 15.56
CA GLY A 18 15.35 -1.34 14.17
C GLY A 18 14.24 -0.85 13.21
N THR A 19 14.37 -1.12 11.92
CA THR A 19 13.45 -0.61 10.88
C THR A 19 12.03 -1.15 11.03
N ALA A 20 11.86 -2.43 11.35
CA ALA A 20 10.53 -3.03 11.55
C ALA A 20 9.83 -2.48 12.80
N GLY A 21 10.55 -2.34 13.92
CA GLY A 21 10.03 -1.74 15.14
C GLY A 21 9.67 -0.26 14.94
N LYS A 22 10.52 0.51 14.25
CA LYS A 22 10.24 1.92 13.91
C LYS A 22 9.02 2.05 13.02
N LEU A 23 8.88 1.19 12.01
CA LEU A 23 7.74 1.20 11.09
C LEU A 23 6.42 0.92 11.81
N ILE A 24 6.37 -0.14 12.63
CA ILE A 24 5.16 -0.54 13.37
C ILE A 24 4.73 0.53 14.38
N ASN A 25 5.69 1.22 15.00
CA ASN A 25 5.42 2.26 15.99
C ASN A 25 5.28 3.67 15.38
N ASP A 26 5.39 3.84 14.05
CA ASP A 26 5.25 5.14 13.42
C ASP A 26 3.77 5.50 13.26
N PRO A 27 3.26 6.55 13.94
CA PRO A 27 1.87 6.96 13.79
C PRO A 27 1.54 7.40 12.35
N ARG A 28 2.53 7.87 11.58
CA ARG A 28 2.36 8.28 10.18
C ARG A 28 2.04 7.10 9.27
N LEU A 29 2.42 5.87 9.65
CA LEU A 29 2.13 4.68 8.85
C LEU A 29 0.63 4.49 8.63
N TYR A 30 -0.19 4.78 9.66
CA TYR A 30 -1.64 4.70 9.52
C TYR A 30 -2.17 5.75 8.53
N GLU A 31 -1.68 6.99 8.64
CA GLU A 31 -2.05 8.09 7.74
C GLU A 31 -1.66 7.78 6.29
N ASP A 32 -0.42 7.33 6.07
CA ASP A 32 0.10 6.92 4.76
C ASP A 32 -0.72 5.77 4.17
N LEU A 33 -1.13 4.80 4.98
CA LEU A 33 -1.96 3.68 4.54
C LEU A 33 -3.37 4.14 4.16
N VAL A 34 -3.98 5.01 4.95
CA VAL A 34 -5.28 5.62 4.62
C VAL A 34 -5.17 6.40 3.32
N GLU A 35 -4.12 7.20 3.15
CA GLU A 35 -3.90 7.95 1.91
C GLU A 35 -3.71 7.01 0.70
N ALA A 36 -2.86 6.00 0.82
CA ALA A 36 -2.61 5.03 -0.25
C ALA A 36 -3.88 4.29 -0.67
N THR A 37 -4.73 3.89 0.28
CA THR A 37 -6.02 3.26 -0.04
C THR A 37 -6.99 4.23 -0.72
N GLY A 38 -6.98 5.51 -0.35
CA GLY A 38 -7.74 6.57 -1.03
C GLY A 38 -7.27 6.81 -2.47
N GLN A 39 -5.96 6.87 -2.69
CA GLN A 39 -5.37 7.00 -4.03
C GLN A 39 -5.66 5.77 -4.90
N LEU A 40 -5.61 4.56 -4.31
CA LEU A 40 -5.98 3.33 -5.01
C LEU A 40 -7.45 3.35 -5.43
N LYS A 41 -8.36 3.74 -4.54
CA LYS A 41 -9.79 3.90 -4.87
C LYS A 41 -9.99 4.87 -6.04
N THR A 42 -9.32 6.03 -5.99
CA THR A 42 -9.40 7.04 -7.05
C THR A 42 -8.86 6.51 -8.39
N THR A 43 -7.77 5.75 -8.34
CA THR A 43 -7.21 5.08 -9.53
C THR A 43 -8.22 4.08 -10.11
N LEU A 44 -8.85 3.26 -9.27
CA LEU A 44 -9.87 2.30 -9.71
C LEU A 44 -11.09 3.01 -10.33
N GLU A 45 -11.57 4.09 -9.73
CA GLU A 45 -12.66 4.90 -10.29
C GLU A 45 -12.28 5.51 -11.65
N THR A 46 -11.03 5.97 -11.79
CA THR A 46 -10.52 6.50 -13.06
C THR A 46 -10.49 5.41 -14.13
N LEU A 47 -10.00 4.21 -13.78
CA LEU A 47 -10.01 3.06 -14.69
C LEU A 47 -11.43 2.67 -15.10
N GLN A 48 -12.39 2.66 -14.17
CA GLN A 48 -13.79 2.39 -14.48
C GLN A 48 -14.35 3.37 -15.51
N LYS A 49 -14.12 4.68 -15.31
CA LYS A 49 -14.56 5.73 -16.26
C LYS A 49 -13.91 5.59 -17.63
N LEU A 50 -12.63 5.21 -17.68
CA LEU A 50 -11.94 4.97 -18.95
C LEU A 50 -12.54 3.77 -19.69
N LEU A 51 -12.87 2.69 -18.99
CA LEU A 51 -13.52 1.52 -19.58
C LEU A 51 -14.92 1.86 -20.11
N GLU A 52 -15.71 2.63 -19.36
CA GLU A 52 -17.03 3.12 -19.82
C GLU A 52 -16.89 3.97 -21.10
N LYS A 53 -15.89 4.85 -21.14
CA LYS A 53 -15.63 5.67 -22.33
C LYS A 53 -15.21 4.83 -23.53
N TRP A 54 -14.39 3.80 -23.31
CA TRP A 54 -13.95 2.90 -24.38
C TRP A 54 -15.09 2.05 -24.94
N ASP A 55 -16.03 1.61 -24.09
CA ASP A 55 -17.25 0.92 -24.53
C ASP A 55 -18.14 1.84 -25.37
N ALA A 56 -18.30 3.10 -24.96
CA ALA A 56 -19.14 4.07 -25.66
C ALA A 56 -18.55 4.58 -27.00
N GLU A 57 -17.25 4.86 -27.05
CA GLU A 57 -16.60 5.48 -28.22
C GLU A 57 -15.96 4.46 -29.18
N GLY A 58 -15.79 3.22 -28.74
CA GLY A 58 -14.98 2.21 -29.44
C GLY A 58 -13.49 2.57 -29.43
N VAL A 59 -12.63 1.54 -29.50
CA VAL A 59 -11.18 1.74 -29.47
C VAL A 59 -10.68 2.32 -30.80
N ASN A 60 -10.50 3.64 -30.89
CA ASN A 60 -9.90 4.30 -32.06
C ASN A 60 -8.37 4.39 -31.91
N LEU A 61 -7.69 3.25 -32.06
CA LEU A 61 -6.23 3.22 -32.14
C LEU A 61 -5.78 3.69 -33.53
N LYS A 62 -5.46 4.97 -33.66
CA LYS A 62 -4.70 5.48 -34.81
C LYS A 62 -3.26 4.98 -34.70
N LEU A 63 -2.99 3.81 -35.25
CA LEU A 63 -1.63 3.32 -35.47
C LEU A 63 -0.97 4.28 -36.49
N LYS A 64 0.10 4.96 -36.05
CA LYS A 64 0.98 5.75 -36.91
C LYS A 64 2.02 4.86 -37.58
#